data_AF-A0A522WYC2-F1
#
_entry.id   AF-A0A522WYC2-F1
#
_cell.length_a   1.000
_cell.length_b   1.000
_cell.length_c   1.000
_cell.angle_alpha   90.00
_cell.angle_beta   90.00
_cell.angle_gamma   90.00
#
_symmetry.space_group_name_H-M   'P 1'
#
loop_
_entity.id
_entity.type
_entity.pdbx_description
1 polymer ?
#
loop_
_entity_poly.entity_id
_entity_poly.type
_entity_poly.pdbx_seq_one_letter_code
_entity_poly.pdbx_strand_id
1 'polypeptide(L)'
;LIDRGYLYIAQPPLYRAKRGQSEVYLKDDRALEEYLIDGGLSDAVLRLAPGGQIGGADLRALTEQARTVKTLLGPLSRRVPMKVVEQAAIAGALDAGLLTDAARGPQAAAAVAQRLDALESHLERGWQGHWVEGDGFSFARTLRGVTETHTLDAAIIRSAEARKLHEMAGTLRETFQDPAALIAKERETALAGPVALVTAIMDQGRKGIAIQRYKGLGEMNPEQLWETTLDPQARSLLQVRVAQADEAEQVFSTLMGDVVEPRRDFIQTNALKVSNLDV
;
A
#
# COMPACT_ATOMS: atom_id res chain seq x y z
N LEU A 1 -15.47 -24.83 27.82
CA LEU A 1 -14.23 -25.03 27.02
C LEU A 1 -13.60 -23.68 26.67
N ILE A 2 -14.38 -22.76 26.11
CA ILE A 2 -13.94 -21.41 25.70
C ILE A 2 -13.67 -20.51 26.92
N ASP A 3 -14.61 -20.40 27.88
CA ASP A 3 -14.42 -19.57 29.10
C ASP A 3 -13.19 -19.96 29.93
N ARG A 4 -12.81 -21.24 29.85
CA ARG A 4 -11.65 -21.79 30.55
C ARG A 4 -10.34 -21.64 29.76
N GLY A 5 -10.38 -21.00 28.59
CA GLY A 5 -9.21 -20.67 27.78
C GLY A 5 -8.54 -21.86 27.08
N TYR A 6 -9.26 -22.95 26.84
CA TYR A 6 -8.68 -24.18 26.26
C TYR A 6 -8.85 -24.30 24.74
N LEU A 7 -9.60 -23.42 24.09
CA LEU A 7 -9.80 -23.45 22.64
C LEU A 7 -8.77 -22.57 21.92
N TYR A 8 -8.03 -23.18 20.99
CA TYR A 8 -7.02 -22.51 20.17
C TYR A 8 -7.21 -22.85 18.70
N ILE A 9 -6.90 -21.89 17.82
CA ILE A 9 -6.91 -22.04 16.37
C ILE A 9 -5.47 -21.99 15.88
N ALA A 10 -5.05 -23.00 15.11
CA ALA A 10 -3.74 -23.00 14.48
C ALA A 10 -3.61 -21.87 13.45
N GLN A 11 -2.40 -21.33 13.31
CA GLN A 11 -2.10 -20.26 12.36
C GLN A 11 -1.01 -20.74 11.38
N PRO A 12 -1.37 -21.59 10.40
CA PRO A 12 -0.42 -22.06 9.38
C PRO A 12 0.09 -20.88 8.54
N PRO A 13 1.26 -21.02 7.89
CA PRO A 13 1.80 -19.98 7.03
C PRO A 13 0.97 -19.80 5.75
N LEU A 14 0.83 -18.56 5.30
CA LEU A 14 0.17 -18.24 4.03
C LEU A 14 1.09 -18.42 2.82
N TYR A 15 2.40 -18.26 3.01
CA TYR A 15 3.38 -18.38 1.93
C TYR A 15 4.59 -19.24 2.31
N ARG A 16 5.19 -19.84 1.30
CA ARG A 16 6.56 -20.36 1.34
C ARG A 16 7.40 -19.60 0.31
N ALA A 17 8.49 -18.99 0.75
CA ALA A 17 9.46 -18.33 -0.10
C ALA A 17 10.75 -19.14 -0.15
N LYS A 18 11.21 -19.49 -1.35
CA LYS A 18 12.44 -20.27 -1.58
C LYS A 18 13.44 -19.48 -2.42
N ARG A 19 14.67 -19.33 -1.91
CA ARG A 19 15.81 -18.69 -2.60
C ARG A 19 17.02 -19.62 -2.55
N GLY A 20 17.34 -20.24 -3.68
CA GLY A 20 18.39 -21.28 -3.73
C GLY A 20 18.03 -22.47 -2.84
N GLN A 21 18.89 -22.75 -1.85
CA GLN A 21 18.69 -23.83 -0.86
C GLN A 21 17.96 -23.36 0.42
N SER A 22 17.79 -22.05 0.61
CA SER A 22 17.06 -21.51 1.76
C SER A 22 15.57 -21.45 1.46
N GLU A 23 14.75 -21.91 2.39
CA GLU A 23 13.30 -21.71 2.38
C GLU A 23 12.82 -21.08 3.69
N VAL A 24 11.80 -20.25 3.60
CA VAL A 24 11.19 -19.54 4.73
C VAL A 24 9.67 -19.61 4.60
N TYR A 25 9.00 -19.89 5.71
CA TYR A 25 7.55 -19.88 5.82
C TYR A 25 7.08 -18.54 6.38
N LEU A 26 6.13 -17.91 5.68
CA LEU A 26 5.69 -16.54 5.98
C LEU A 26 4.20 -16.57 6.31
N LYS A 27 3.86 -16.02 7.48
CA LYS A 27 2.53 -16.14 8.07
C LYS A 27 1.45 -15.42 7.28
N ASP A 28 1.73 -14.22 6.80
CA ASP A 28 0.75 -13.31 6.21
C ASP A 28 1.39 -12.44 5.12
N ASP A 29 0.58 -11.60 4.47
CA ASP A 29 1.02 -10.66 3.43
C ASP A 29 2.08 -9.68 3.94
N ARG A 30 1.97 -9.26 5.22
CA ARG A 30 2.92 -8.32 5.82
C ARG A 30 4.29 -8.96 6.00
N ALA A 31 4.36 -10.21 6.45
CA ALA A 31 5.59 -10.97 6.56
C ALA A 31 6.23 -11.19 5.18
N LEU A 32 5.42 -11.43 4.14
CA LEU A 32 5.91 -11.50 2.76
C LEU A 32 6.48 -10.17 2.29
N GLU A 33 5.77 -9.07 2.51
CA GLU A 33 6.25 -7.73 2.14
C GLU A 33 7.56 -7.38 2.85
N GLU A 34 7.67 -7.63 4.15
CA GLU A 34 8.88 -7.41 4.93
C GLU A 34 10.06 -8.24 4.39
N TYR A 35 9.84 -9.54 4.13
CA TYR A 35 10.86 -10.43 3.57
C TYR A 35 11.36 -9.96 2.20
N LEU A 36 10.45 -9.47 1.34
CA LEU A 36 10.81 -8.91 0.04
C LEU A 36 11.56 -7.58 0.18
N ILE A 37 11.17 -6.71 1.12
CA ILE A 37 11.86 -5.46 1.37
C ILE A 37 13.30 -5.71 1.84
N ASP A 38 13.48 -6.56 2.85
CA ASP A 38 14.82 -6.89 3.37
C ASP A 38 15.72 -7.47 2.29
N GLY A 39 15.18 -8.40 1.48
CA GLY A 39 15.90 -8.97 0.36
C GLY A 39 16.15 -8.00 -0.79
N GLY A 40 15.33 -6.97 -0.95
CA GLY A 40 15.45 -5.94 -1.98
C GLY A 40 16.46 -4.85 -1.61
N LEU A 41 16.66 -4.60 -0.32
CA LEU A 41 17.54 -3.56 0.22
C LEU A 41 19.03 -3.93 0.18
N SER A 42 19.39 -5.22 0.20
CA SER A 42 20.78 -5.66 0.43
C SER A 42 21.81 -5.09 -0.56
N ASP A 43 21.43 -4.89 -1.81
CA ASP A 43 22.30 -4.35 -2.89
C ASP A 43 21.73 -3.07 -3.51
N ALA A 44 20.83 -2.38 -2.79
CA ALA A 44 20.12 -1.22 -3.31
C ALA A 44 20.70 0.09 -2.77
N VAL A 45 20.84 1.07 -3.66
CA VAL A 45 21.22 2.44 -3.34
C VAL A 45 20.25 3.36 -4.06
N LEU A 46 19.65 4.28 -3.31
CA LEU A 46 18.86 5.36 -3.87
C LEU A 46 19.79 6.50 -4.26
N ARG A 47 19.79 6.89 -5.54
CA ARG A 47 20.48 8.07 -6.05
C ARG A 47 19.51 9.24 -6.15
N LEU A 48 19.85 10.34 -5.48
CA LEU A 48 19.12 11.61 -5.52
C LEU A 48 19.81 12.57 -6.48
N ALA A 49 19.04 13.41 -7.19
CA ALA A 49 19.58 14.57 -7.88
C ALA A 49 19.58 15.79 -6.94
N PRO A 50 20.66 16.60 -6.85
CA PRO A 50 21.90 16.59 -7.66
C PRO A 50 23.10 15.93 -6.95
N GLY A 51 23.06 14.61 -6.68
CA GLY A 51 24.26 13.81 -6.37
C GLY A 51 24.29 13.08 -5.02
N GLY A 52 23.19 13.08 -4.25
CA GLY A 52 23.09 12.32 -3.00
C GLY A 52 22.94 10.81 -3.24
N GLN A 53 23.42 10.00 -2.30
CA GLN A 53 23.18 8.56 -2.28
C GLN A 53 22.70 8.12 -0.89
N ILE A 54 21.67 7.28 -0.85
CA ILE A 54 21.11 6.72 0.39
C ILE A 54 21.14 5.19 0.25
N GLY A 55 21.79 4.52 1.20
CA GLY A 55 21.89 3.06 1.23
C GLY A 55 21.75 2.52 2.66
N GLY A 56 21.78 1.19 2.80
CA GLY A 56 21.79 0.54 4.11
C GLY A 56 20.63 0.94 5.02
N ALA A 57 20.94 1.29 6.27
CA ALA A 57 19.94 1.61 7.30
C ALA A 57 19.09 2.85 6.96
N ASP A 58 19.66 3.84 6.29
CA ASP A 58 18.92 5.04 5.90
C ASP A 58 17.91 4.73 4.78
N LEU A 59 18.29 3.87 3.83
CA LEU A 59 17.37 3.41 2.79
C LEU A 59 16.24 2.55 3.38
N ARG A 60 16.55 1.70 4.37
CA ARG A 60 15.55 0.95 5.15
C ARG A 60 14.55 1.91 5.79
N ALA A 61 15.02 2.92 6.53
CA ALA A 61 14.17 3.90 7.20
C ALA A 61 13.28 4.68 6.20
N LEU A 62 13.85 5.11 5.07
CA LEU A 62 13.11 5.77 4.01
C LEU A 62 12.05 4.85 3.38
N THR A 63 12.36 3.57 3.20
CA THR A 63 11.42 2.57 2.67
C THR A 63 10.23 2.37 3.62
N GLU A 64 10.46 2.38 4.93
CA GLU A 64 9.41 2.32 5.94
C GLU A 64 8.50 3.55 5.94
N GLN A 65 9.09 4.74 5.79
CA GLN A 65 8.32 5.97 5.60
C GLN A 65 7.49 5.90 4.30
N ALA A 66 8.09 5.44 3.21
CA ALA A 66 7.39 5.28 1.93
C ALA A 66 6.25 4.25 2.00
N ARG A 67 6.43 3.16 2.78
CA ARG A 67 5.38 2.17 3.06
C ARG A 67 4.22 2.79 3.84
N THR A 68 4.54 3.59 4.85
CA THR A 68 3.53 4.36 5.61
C THR A 68 2.73 5.28 4.70
N VAL A 69 3.40 6.00 3.79
CA VAL A 69 2.75 6.86 2.78
C VAL A 69 1.84 6.04 1.86
N LYS A 70 2.33 4.91 1.32
CA LYS A 70 1.52 4.00 0.48
C LYS A 70 0.26 3.53 1.20
N THR A 71 0.35 3.18 2.50
CA THR A 71 -0.81 2.81 3.31
C THR A 71 -1.80 3.97 3.46
N LEU A 72 -1.33 5.19 3.71
CA LEU A 72 -2.18 6.39 3.83
C LEU A 72 -2.84 6.78 2.50
N LEU A 73 -2.18 6.52 1.37
CA LEU A 73 -2.73 6.76 0.04
C LEU A 73 -3.87 5.79 -0.31
N GLY A 74 -3.87 4.57 0.21
CA GLY A 74 -4.82 3.51 -0.14
C GLY A 74 -6.31 3.88 0.05
N PRO A 75 -6.73 4.46 1.19
CA PRO A 75 -8.10 4.94 1.35
C PRO A 75 -8.47 6.06 0.38
N LEU A 76 -7.54 7.00 0.12
CA LEU A 76 -7.75 8.12 -0.80
C LEU A 76 -7.82 7.65 -2.26
N SER A 77 -7.10 6.57 -2.59
CA SER A 77 -7.03 6.02 -3.94
C SER A 77 -8.34 5.40 -4.43
N ARG A 78 -9.32 5.21 -3.53
CA ARG A 78 -10.68 4.75 -3.87
C ARG A 78 -11.49 5.78 -4.64
N ARG A 79 -11.15 7.07 -4.49
CA ARG A 79 -11.90 8.19 -5.11
C ARG A 79 -11.09 8.89 -6.20
N VAL A 80 -9.77 8.92 -6.05
CA VAL A 80 -8.84 9.65 -6.93
C VAL A 80 -7.68 8.73 -7.26
N PRO A 81 -7.15 8.67 -8.50
CA PRO A 81 -6.04 7.80 -8.81
C PRO A 81 -4.85 8.04 -7.88
N MET A 82 -4.24 6.95 -7.40
CA MET A 82 -3.12 6.99 -6.45
C MET A 82 -1.99 7.92 -6.91
N LYS A 83 -1.69 7.95 -8.21
CA LYS A 83 -0.66 8.85 -8.79
C LYS A 83 -0.95 10.33 -8.50
N VAL A 84 -2.22 10.75 -8.57
CA VAL A 84 -2.62 12.15 -8.36
C VAL A 84 -2.47 12.52 -6.90
N VAL A 85 -2.94 11.65 -6.00
CA VAL A 85 -2.85 11.89 -4.55
C VAL A 85 -1.39 11.88 -4.08
N GLU A 86 -0.56 10.97 -4.61
CA GLU A 86 0.88 10.91 -4.31
C GLU A 86 1.61 12.19 -4.74
N GLN A 87 1.40 12.65 -5.98
CA GLN A 87 2.04 13.88 -6.45
C GLN A 87 1.51 15.13 -5.72
N ALA A 88 0.24 15.13 -5.31
CA ALA A 88 -0.32 16.17 -4.45
C ALA A 88 0.33 16.18 -3.05
N ALA A 89 0.58 15.00 -2.46
CA ALA A 89 1.27 14.90 -1.18
C ALA A 89 2.70 15.45 -1.27
N ILE A 90 3.46 15.09 -2.31
CA ILE A 90 4.84 15.58 -2.50
C ILE A 90 4.88 17.09 -2.74
N ALA A 91 3.92 17.62 -3.53
CA ALA A 91 3.78 19.06 -3.73
C ALA A 91 3.31 19.82 -2.48
N GLY A 92 2.79 19.12 -1.46
CA GLY A 92 2.21 19.74 -0.27
C GLY A 92 0.80 20.28 -0.49
N ALA A 93 0.08 19.83 -1.53
CA ALA A 93 -1.28 20.26 -1.86
C ALA A 93 -2.36 19.66 -0.94
N LEU A 94 -1.99 18.79 0.00
CA LEU A 94 -2.89 18.22 1.03
C LEU A 94 -2.99 19.10 2.29
N ASP A 95 -2.39 20.28 2.29
CA ASP A 95 -2.56 21.30 3.34
C ASP A 95 -3.98 21.89 3.27
N ALA A 96 -4.78 21.67 4.33
CA ALA A 96 -6.14 22.21 4.40
C ALA A 96 -6.17 23.75 4.42
N GLY A 97 -5.08 24.42 4.81
CA GLY A 97 -4.96 25.87 4.73
C GLY A 97 -5.00 26.40 3.30
N LEU A 98 -4.63 25.57 2.30
CA LEU A 98 -4.69 25.94 0.89
C LEU A 98 -6.13 26.05 0.36
N LEU A 99 -7.13 25.51 1.06
CA LEU A 99 -8.53 25.61 0.64
C LEU A 99 -9.04 27.05 0.60
N THR A 100 -8.45 27.94 1.40
CA THR A 100 -8.87 29.35 1.53
C THR A 100 -7.74 30.33 1.22
N ASP A 101 -6.58 29.85 0.79
CA ASP A 101 -5.42 30.69 0.48
C ASP A 101 -5.37 30.97 -1.04
N ALA A 102 -5.99 32.07 -1.46
CA ALA A 102 -6.05 32.47 -2.86
C ALA A 102 -4.67 32.80 -3.49
N ALA A 103 -3.64 33.01 -2.67
CA ALA A 103 -2.28 33.24 -3.17
C ALA A 103 -1.55 31.90 -3.43
N ARG A 104 -1.61 30.97 -2.49
CA ARG A 104 -0.88 29.69 -2.55
C ARG A 104 -1.66 28.55 -3.22
N GLY A 105 -2.99 28.57 -3.18
CA GLY A 105 -3.86 27.53 -3.77
C GLY A 105 -3.58 27.31 -5.26
N PRO A 106 -3.71 28.33 -6.13
CA PRO A 106 -3.40 28.19 -7.55
C PRO A 106 -1.96 27.73 -7.84
N GLN A 107 -0.98 28.16 -7.03
CA GLN A 107 0.42 27.76 -7.18
C GLN A 107 0.60 26.27 -6.88
N ALA A 108 -0.04 25.76 -5.83
CA ALA A 108 -0.03 24.33 -5.51
C ALA A 108 -0.69 23.50 -6.62
N ALA A 109 -1.80 23.97 -7.19
CA ALA A 109 -2.46 23.32 -8.33
C ALA A 109 -1.52 23.19 -9.53
N ALA A 110 -0.83 24.28 -9.89
CA ALA A 110 0.14 24.30 -10.98
C ALA A 110 1.33 23.37 -10.70
N ALA A 111 1.86 23.37 -9.46
CA ALA A 111 2.97 22.52 -9.06
C ALA A 111 2.61 21.02 -9.18
N VAL A 112 1.41 20.62 -8.75
CA VAL A 112 0.95 19.22 -8.91
C VAL A 112 0.79 18.85 -10.38
N ALA A 113 0.21 19.73 -11.19
CA ALA A 113 0.07 19.50 -12.63
C ALA A 113 1.42 19.31 -13.34
N GLN A 114 2.42 20.14 -13.01
CA GLN A 114 3.78 20.00 -13.53
C GLN A 114 4.40 18.67 -13.13
N ARG A 115 4.19 18.23 -11.88
CA ARG A 115 4.67 16.91 -11.41
C ARG A 115 3.98 15.77 -12.15
N LEU A 116 2.68 15.87 -12.40
CA LEU A 116 1.95 14.88 -13.19
C LEU A 116 2.50 14.79 -14.62
N ASP A 117 2.73 15.93 -15.29
CA ASP A 117 3.33 15.97 -16.63
C ASP A 117 4.75 15.36 -16.68
N ALA A 118 5.53 15.50 -15.61
CA ALA A 118 6.86 14.90 -15.52
C ALA A 118 6.83 13.36 -15.53
N LEU A 119 5.69 12.74 -15.19
CA LEU A 119 5.50 11.29 -15.22
C LEU A 119 5.09 10.76 -16.59
N GLU A 120 4.62 11.62 -17.48
CA GLU A 120 3.97 11.23 -18.73
C GLU A 120 4.96 11.33 -19.91
N SER A 121 4.74 10.48 -20.92
CA SER A 121 5.46 10.57 -22.18
C SER A 121 5.14 11.89 -22.89
N HIS A 122 6.00 12.33 -23.81
CA HIS A 122 5.82 13.62 -24.50
C HIS A 122 4.46 13.79 -25.20
N LEU A 123 3.81 12.70 -25.63
CA LEU A 123 2.50 12.70 -26.29
C LEU A 123 1.32 12.68 -25.30
N GLU A 124 1.58 12.46 -24.01
CA GLU A 124 0.57 12.24 -22.97
C GLU A 124 0.56 13.33 -21.89
N ARG A 125 1.42 14.34 -22.06
CA ARG A 125 1.45 15.57 -21.26
C ARG A 125 0.26 16.48 -21.54
N GLY A 126 0.11 17.52 -20.72
CA GLY A 126 -0.94 18.52 -20.81
C GLY A 126 -1.83 18.59 -19.58
N TRP A 127 -1.32 18.14 -18.43
CA TRP A 127 -2.02 18.30 -17.16
C TRP A 127 -2.16 19.78 -16.79
N GLN A 128 -3.36 20.15 -16.37
CA GLN A 128 -3.69 21.48 -15.88
C GLN A 128 -4.34 21.36 -14.50
N GLY A 129 -3.81 22.12 -13.54
CA GLY A 129 -4.35 22.20 -12.19
C GLY A 129 -5.21 23.44 -12.04
N HIS A 130 -6.43 23.25 -11.57
CA HIS A 130 -7.35 24.32 -11.20
C HIS A 130 -7.61 24.24 -9.69
N TRP A 131 -7.69 25.40 -9.07
CA TRP A 131 -8.04 25.54 -7.66
C TRP A 131 -9.30 26.36 -7.54
N VAL A 132 -10.20 25.93 -6.67
CA VAL A 132 -11.45 26.64 -6.37
C VAL A 132 -11.50 26.83 -4.86
N GLU A 133 -11.70 28.08 -4.43
CA GLU A 133 -11.80 28.44 -3.03
C GLU A 133 -12.91 27.63 -2.33
N GLY A 134 -12.58 27.01 -1.20
CA GLY A 134 -13.48 26.17 -0.43
C GLY A 134 -13.66 24.74 -0.95
N ASP A 135 -13.51 24.52 -2.26
CA ASP A 135 -13.82 23.25 -2.92
C ASP A 135 -12.59 22.33 -3.10
N GLY A 136 -11.39 22.90 -3.31
CA GLY A 136 -10.14 22.14 -3.44
C GLY A 136 -9.50 22.24 -4.82
N PHE A 137 -8.99 21.12 -5.33
CA PHE A 137 -8.22 21.07 -6.58
C PHE A 137 -8.85 20.14 -7.61
N SER A 138 -8.76 20.50 -8.88
CA SER A 138 -9.02 19.58 -10.00
C SER A 138 -7.85 19.57 -10.97
N PHE A 139 -7.51 18.37 -11.45
CA PHE A 139 -6.43 18.14 -12.40
C PHE A 139 -7.04 17.51 -13.65
N ALA A 140 -6.81 18.13 -14.81
CA ALA A 140 -7.36 17.64 -16.05
C ALA A 140 -6.31 17.61 -17.16
N ARG A 141 -6.46 16.66 -18.09
CA ARG A 141 -5.73 16.64 -19.37
C ARG A 141 -6.66 16.17 -20.48
N THR A 142 -6.40 16.61 -21.71
CA THR A 142 -7.15 16.15 -22.89
C THR A 142 -6.22 15.40 -23.84
N LEU A 143 -6.48 14.11 -24.04
CA LEU A 143 -5.72 13.27 -24.96
C LEU A 143 -6.64 12.78 -26.07
N ARG A 144 -6.25 13.04 -27.33
CA ARG A 144 -7.00 12.61 -28.53
C ARG A 144 -8.50 12.98 -28.47
N GLY A 145 -8.81 14.17 -27.93
CA GLY A 145 -10.18 14.67 -27.78
C GLY A 145 -10.94 14.16 -26.54
N VAL A 146 -10.33 13.30 -25.71
CA VAL A 146 -10.92 12.80 -24.46
C VAL A 146 -10.30 13.52 -23.27
N THR A 147 -11.14 14.17 -22.46
CA THR A 147 -10.71 14.87 -21.24
C THR A 147 -10.83 13.95 -20.04
N GLU A 148 -9.70 13.71 -19.39
CA GLU A 148 -9.59 13.04 -18.10
C GLU A 148 -9.56 14.13 -17.01
N THR A 149 -10.29 13.96 -15.91
CA THR A 149 -10.32 14.91 -14.80
C THR A 149 -10.39 14.19 -13.46
N HIS A 150 -9.55 14.62 -12.51
CA HIS A 150 -9.47 14.09 -11.15
C HIS A 150 -9.55 15.22 -10.13
N THR A 151 -10.42 15.08 -9.13
CA THR A 151 -10.69 16.13 -8.15
C THR A 151 -10.26 15.72 -6.75
N LEU A 152 -9.36 16.50 -6.15
CA LEU A 152 -9.08 16.47 -4.72
C LEU A 152 -10.01 17.48 -4.04
N ASP A 153 -11.20 17.02 -3.68
CA ASP A 153 -12.17 17.86 -3.00
C ASP A 153 -11.77 18.17 -1.55
N ALA A 154 -12.45 19.16 -0.98
CA ALA A 154 -12.19 19.59 0.38
C ALA A 154 -12.47 18.51 1.45
N ALA A 155 -13.30 17.50 1.15
CA ALA A 155 -13.51 16.38 2.07
C ALA A 155 -12.31 15.43 2.10
N ILE A 156 -11.69 15.17 0.94
CA ILE A 156 -10.42 14.43 0.83
C ILE A 156 -9.31 15.19 1.55
N ILE A 157 -9.16 16.49 1.29
CA ILE A 157 -8.08 17.31 1.88
C ILE A 157 -8.22 17.39 3.41
N ARG A 158 -9.45 17.41 3.94
CA ARG A 158 -9.71 17.42 5.40
C ARG A 158 -9.63 16.03 6.06
N SER A 159 -9.43 14.95 5.29
CA SER A 159 -9.39 13.59 5.85
C SER A 159 -8.21 13.40 6.82
N ALA A 160 -8.29 12.39 7.68
CA ALA A 160 -7.21 12.07 8.60
C ALA A 160 -5.94 11.62 7.85
N GLU A 161 -6.09 10.89 6.75
CA GLU A 161 -5.01 10.44 5.89
C GLU A 161 -4.31 11.61 5.20
N ALA A 162 -5.08 12.56 4.64
CA ALA A 162 -4.52 13.74 3.99
C ALA A 162 -3.72 14.62 4.98
N ARG A 163 -4.23 14.79 6.21
CA ARG A 163 -3.51 15.49 7.27
C ARG A 163 -2.18 14.82 7.63
N LYS A 164 -2.17 13.51 7.81
CA LYS A 164 -0.93 12.75 8.06
C LYS A 164 0.05 12.82 6.88
N LEU A 165 -0.45 12.73 5.65
CA LEU A 165 0.39 12.90 4.46
C LEU A 165 1.00 14.31 4.37
N HIS A 166 0.23 15.33 4.77
CA HIS A 166 0.72 16.70 4.84
C HIS A 166 1.82 16.88 5.91
N GLU A 167 1.69 16.25 7.08
CA GLU A 167 2.74 16.23 8.11
C GLU A 167 4.05 15.62 7.58
N MET A 168 3.96 14.67 6.66
CA MET A 168 5.11 14.03 6.00
C MET A 168 5.61 14.77 4.75
N ALA A 169 4.95 15.86 4.33
CA ALA A 169 5.23 16.51 3.05
C ALA A 169 6.66 17.08 2.95
N GLY A 170 7.24 17.54 4.07
CA GLY A 170 8.63 18.02 4.11
C GLY A 170 9.62 16.93 3.69
N THR A 171 9.58 15.78 4.36
CA THR A 171 10.44 14.62 4.06
C THR A 171 10.19 14.05 2.67
N LEU A 172 8.92 14.02 2.24
CA LEU A 172 8.56 13.61 0.87
C LEU A 172 9.20 14.53 -0.17
N ARG A 173 9.19 15.84 0.07
CA ARG A 173 9.77 16.83 -0.83
C ARG A 173 11.28 16.73 -0.87
N GLU A 174 11.94 16.59 0.28
CA GLU A 174 13.40 16.42 0.36
C GLU A 174 13.90 15.24 -0.48
N THR A 175 13.11 14.16 -0.57
CA THR A 175 13.51 12.94 -1.29
C THR A 175 13.00 12.89 -2.73
N PHE A 176 11.77 13.32 -2.98
CA PHE A 176 11.05 13.07 -4.24
C PHE A 176 10.65 14.35 -4.99
N GLN A 177 11.10 15.52 -4.54
CA GLN A 177 10.91 16.76 -5.33
C GLN A 177 11.61 16.63 -6.68
N ASP A 178 12.89 16.25 -6.64
CA ASP A 178 13.75 16.06 -7.80
C ASP A 178 13.79 14.58 -8.24
N PRO A 179 14.23 14.30 -9.49
CA PRO A 179 14.35 12.93 -9.96
C PRO A 179 15.24 12.08 -9.04
N ALA A 180 14.69 10.96 -8.59
CA ALA A 180 15.42 9.95 -7.83
C ALA A 180 15.42 8.62 -8.60
N ALA A 181 16.45 7.81 -8.41
CA ALA A 181 16.54 6.50 -9.04
C ALA A 181 17.04 5.45 -8.05
N LEU A 182 16.37 4.31 -8.02
CA LEU A 182 16.86 3.13 -7.32
C LEU A 182 17.88 2.42 -8.21
N ILE A 183 19.11 2.33 -7.73
CA ILE A 183 20.17 1.53 -8.33
C ILE A 183 20.23 0.23 -7.55
N ALA A 184 19.99 -0.89 -8.21
CA ALA A 184 20.13 -2.20 -7.60
C ALA A 184 20.86 -3.13 -8.56
N LYS A 185 22.06 -3.56 -8.18
CA LYS A 185 23.01 -4.25 -9.07
C LYS A 185 23.27 -3.41 -10.33
N GLU A 186 23.02 -3.94 -11.52
CA GLU A 186 23.22 -3.25 -12.81
C GLU A 186 21.96 -2.54 -13.34
N ARG A 187 20.85 -2.55 -12.58
CA ARG A 187 19.59 -1.93 -13.02
C ARG A 187 19.37 -0.61 -12.31
N GLU A 188 19.11 0.42 -13.10
CA GLU A 188 18.61 1.70 -12.64
C GLU A 188 17.10 1.80 -12.89
N THR A 189 16.35 2.20 -11.87
CA THR A 189 14.89 2.39 -11.94
C THR A 189 14.53 3.80 -11.49
N ALA A 190 14.01 4.62 -12.40
CA ALA A 190 13.53 5.96 -12.06
C ALA A 190 12.33 5.87 -11.10
N LEU A 191 12.30 6.76 -10.11
CA LEU A 191 11.28 6.79 -9.08
C LEU A 191 10.46 8.09 -9.18
N ALA A 192 9.15 7.92 -9.25
CA ALA A 192 8.18 9.01 -9.28
C ALA A 192 7.73 9.47 -7.87
N GLY A 193 8.09 8.71 -6.84
CA GLY A 193 7.57 8.90 -5.49
C GLY A 193 7.76 7.69 -4.58
N PRO A 194 7.24 7.76 -3.35
CA PRO A 194 7.34 6.70 -2.34
C PRO A 194 6.71 5.37 -2.78
N VAL A 195 5.59 5.37 -3.51
CA VAL A 195 4.94 4.15 -3.99
C VAL A 195 5.86 3.42 -5.00
N ALA A 196 6.50 4.18 -5.88
CA ALA A 196 7.46 3.65 -6.83
C ALA A 196 8.69 3.06 -6.11
N LEU A 197 9.18 3.72 -5.05
CA LEU A 197 10.30 3.22 -4.24
C LEU A 197 9.98 1.86 -3.63
N VAL A 198 8.86 1.74 -2.90
CA VAL A 198 8.44 0.49 -2.25
C VAL A 198 8.28 -0.62 -3.29
N THR A 199 7.62 -0.31 -4.41
CA THR A 199 7.40 -1.29 -5.49
C THR A 199 8.72 -1.76 -6.09
N ALA A 200 9.64 -0.85 -6.41
CA ALA A 200 10.94 -1.19 -6.98
C ALA A 200 11.79 -2.04 -6.04
N ILE A 201 11.76 -1.75 -4.73
CA ILE A 201 12.47 -2.55 -3.71
C ILE A 201 11.85 -3.94 -3.60
N MET A 202 10.52 -4.04 -3.52
CA MET A 202 9.84 -5.34 -3.45
C MET A 202 10.09 -6.19 -4.69
N ASP A 203 10.07 -5.58 -5.89
CA ASP A 203 10.36 -6.25 -7.15
C ASP A 203 11.81 -6.73 -7.20
N GLN A 204 12.75 -5.93 -6.69
CA GLN A 204 14.14 -6.34 -6.55
C GLN A 204 14.27 -7.52 -5.59
N GLY A 205 13.60 -7.48 -4.44
CA GLY A 205 13.57 -8.56 -3.47
C GLY A 205 13.02 -9.85 -4.04
N ARG A 206 11.97 -9.77 -4.86
CA ARG A 206 11.30 -10.91 -5.49
C ARG A 206 12.19 -11.67 -6.48
N LYS A 207 13.20 -11.02 -7.07
CA LYS A 207 14.08 -11.68 -8.06
C LYS A 207 14.79 -12.88 -7.44
N GLY A 208 14.71 -14.02 -8.13
CA GLY A 208 15.34 -15.27 -7.69
C GLY A 208 14.65 -15.95 -6.49
N ILE A 209 13.45 -15.50 -6.11
CA ILE A 209 12.61 -16.16 -5.12
C ILE A 209 11.44 -16.86 -5.82
N ALA A 210 11.27 -18.15 -5.55
CA ALA A 210 10.05 -18.86 -5.83
C ALA A 210 9.07 -18.69 -4.65
N ILE A 211 7.91 -18.08 -4.90
CA ILE A 211 6.88 -17.85 -3.88
C ILE A 211 5.70 -18.78 -4.17
N GLN A 212 5.37 -19.63 -3.20
CA GLN A 212 4.19 -20.47 -3.21
C GLN A 212 3.20 -19.92 -2.16
N ARG A 213 1.95 -19.72 -2.55
CA ARG A 213 0.86 -19.36 -1.64
C ARG A 213 0.06 -20.61 -1.31
N TYR A 214 -0.15 -20.89 -0.03
CA TYR A 214 -0.99 -21.99 0.41
C TYR A 214 -2.45 -21.56 0.42
N LYS A 215 -3.32 -22.30 -0.26
CA LYS A 215 -4.78 -22.07 -0.19
C LYS A 215 -5.49 -23.02 0.77
N GLY A 216 -4.85 -24.13 1.13
CA GLY A 216 -5.34 -25.08 2.11
C GLY A 216 -4.24 -25.95 2.69
N LEU A 217 -4.52 -26.56 3.85
CA LEU A 217 -3.55 -27.40 4.56
C LEU A 217 -3.09 -28.61 3.76
N GLY A 218 -3.93 -29.14 2.86
CA GLY A 218 -3.60 -30.29 2.02
C GLY A 218 -2.57 -30.01 0.92
N GLU A 219 -2.18 -28.75 0.71
CA GLU A 219 -1.10 -28.38 -0.21
C GLU A 219 0.30 -28.55 0.42
N MET A 220 0.36 -28.86 1.72
CA MET A 220 1.59 -29.07 2.47
C MET A 220 1.89 -30.57 2.61
N ASN A 221 3.15 -30.95 2.45
CA ASN A 221 3.59 -32.29 2.79
C ASN A 221 3.54 -32.49 4.33
N PRO A 222 3.41 -33.74 4.84
CA PRO A 222 3.29 -34.01 6.27
C PRO A 222 4.39 -33.38 7.14
N GLU A 223 5.64 -33.41 6.67
CA GLU A 223 6.79 -32.79 7.35
C GLU A 223 6.63 -31.26 7.46
N GLN A 224 6.23 -30.61 6.37
CA GLN A 224 5.99 -29.16 6.35
C GLN A 224 4.84 -28.77 7.28
N LEU A 225 3.75 -29.54 7.30
CA LEU A 225 2.63 -29.30 8.19
C LEU A 225 3.05 -29.43 9.66
N TRP A 226 3.88 -30.44 9.97
CA TRP A 226 4.41 -30.63 11.30
C TRP A 226 5.27 -29.43 11.74
N GLU A 227 6.30 -29.11 10.97
CA GLU A 227 7.29 -28.07 11.27
C GLU A 227 6.65 -26.67 11.40
N THR A 228 5.65 -26.37 10.57
CA THR A 228 5.06 -25.03 10.52
C THR A 228 3.88 -24.84 11.45
N THR A 229 3.11 -25.90 11.72
CA THR A 229 1.77 -25.76 12.31
C THR A 229 1.60 -26.58 13.60
N LEU A 230 2.31 -27.70 13.77
CA LEU A 230 2.10 -28.61 14.90
C LEU A 230 3.23 -28.62 15.93
N ASP A 231 4.47 -28.34 15.51
CA ASP A 231 5.64 -28.28 16.37
C ASP A 231 5.43 -27.29 17.53
N PRO A 232 5.42 -27.74 18.80
CA PRO A 232 5.27 -26.86 19.96
C PRO A 232 6.28 -25.71 20.06
N GLN A 233 7.46 -25.84 19.45
CA GLN A 233 8.50 -24.80 19.47
C GLN A 233 8.32 -23.74 18.38
N ALA A 234 7.64 -24.06 17.28
CA ALA A 234 7.49 -23.18 16.12
C ALA A 234 6.05 -22.69 15.90
N ARG A 235 5.04 -23.45 16.36
CA ARG A 235 3.62 -23.19 16.05
C ARG A 235 3.14 -21.86 16.62
N SER A 236 2.31 -21.19 15.83
CA SER A 236 1.52 -20.04 16.26
C SER A 236 0.07 -20.46 16.50
N LEU A 237 -0.47 -20.13 17.67
CA LEU A 237 -1.86 -20.43 18.05
C LEU A 237 -2.59 -19.14 18.41
N LEU A 238 -3.85 -19.02 17.97
CA LEU A 238 -4.76 -17.96 18.39
C LEU A 238 -5.72 -18.52 19.44
N GLN A 239 -5.72 -17.98 20.65
CA GLN A 239 -6.66 -18.36 21.70
C GLN A 239 -8.03 -17.73 21.44
N VAL A 240 -9.08 -18.55 21.44
CA VAL A 240 -10.47 -18.08 21.25
C VAL A 240 -11.03 -17.54 22.57
N ARG A 241 -11.59 -16.34 22.53
CA ARG A 241 -12.26 -15.68 23.68
C ARG A 241 -13.79 -15.70 23.51
N VAL A 242 -14.53 -15.59 24.61
CA VAL A 242 -16.00 -15.65 24.65
C VAL A 242 -16.65 -14.66 23.68
N ALA A 243 -16.19 -13.40 23.67
CA ALA A 243 -16.69 -12.39 22.73
C ALA A 243 -16.58 -12.80 21.25
N GLN A 244 -15.55 -13.57 20.88
CA GLN A 244 -15.35 -14.07 19.51
C GLN A 244 -16.25 -15.27 19.19
N ALA A 245 -16.70 -16.02 20.19
CA ALA A 245 -17.63 -17.13 20.02
C ALA A 245 -19.04 -16.62 19.69
N ASP A 246 -19.49 -15.57 20.40
CA ASP A 246 -20.78 -14.91 20.15
C ASP A 246 -20.81 -14.28 18.74
N GLU A 247 -19.72 -13.62 18.33
CA GLU A 247 -19.56 -13.09 16.96
C GLU A 247 -19.64 -14.22 15.91
N ALA A 248 -18.98 -15.36 16.15
CA ALA A 248 -19.01 -16.49 15.24
C ALA A 248 -20.42 -17.10 15.12
N GLU A 249 -21.17 -17.20 16.22
CA GLU A 249 -22.56 -17.67 16.23
C GLU A 249 -23.48 -16.69 15.48
N GLN A 250 -23.28 -15.38 15.66
CA GLN A 250 -24.04 -14.37 14.92
C GLN A 250 -23.77 -14.44 13.41
N VAL A 251 -22.50 -14.60 13.01
CA VAL A 251 -22.12 -14.78 11.60
C VAL A 251 -22.73 -16.07 11.04
N PHE A 252 -22.67 -17.18 11.80
CA PHE A 252 -23.27 -18.44 11.39
C PHE A 252 -24.79 -18.33 11.22
N SER A 253 -25.49 -17.72 12.16
CA SER A 253 -26.94 -17.48 12.07
C SER A 253 -27.30 -16.60 10.87
N THR A 254 -26.50 -15.58 10.59
CA THR A 254 -26.72 -14.68 9.44
C THR A 254 -26.48 -15.40 8.11
N LEU A 255 -25.43 -16.22 8.00
CA LEU A 255 -25.05 -16.91 6.76
C LEU A 255 -25.85 -18.19 6.49
N MET A 256 -26.20 -18.94 7.54
CA MET A 256 -26.86 -20.24 7.44
C MET A 256 -28.34 -20.21 7.85
N GLY A 257 -28.84 -19.08 8.37
CA GLY A 257 -30.25 -18.92 8.73
C GLY A 257 -31.16 -18.76 7.50
N ASP A 258 -32.46 -19.00 7.69
CA ASP A 258 -33.44 -19.07 6.60
C ASP A 258 -33.80 -17.71 5.98
N VAL A 259 -33.38 -16.61 6.61
CA VAL A 259 -33.72 -15.25 6.18
C VAL A 259 -32.68 -14.74 5.16
N VAL A 260 -33.16 -14.46 3.94
CA VAL A 260 -32.31 -14.11 2.78
C VAL A 260 -31.73 -12.70 2.88
N GLU A 261 -32.52 -11.71 3.30
CA GLU A 261 -32.11 -10.30 3.40
C GLU A 261 -30.83 -10.07 4.23
N PRO A 262 -30.73 -10.52 5.50
CA PRO A 262 -29.51 -10.34 6.30
C PRO A 262 -28.27 -10.98 5.66
N ARG A 263 -28.44 -12.15 5.03
CA ARG A 263 -27.38 -12.85 4.31
C ARG A 263 -26.90 -12.02 3.12
N ARG A 264 -27.83 -11.49 2.31
CA ARG A 264 -27.51 -10.67 1.14
C ARG A 264 -26.75 -9.40 1.52
N ASP A 265 -27.22 -8.71 2.55
CA ASP A 265 -26.60 -7.45 3.01
C ASP A 265 -25.20 -7.71 3.60
N PHE A 266 -25.03 -8.82 4.34
CA PHE A 266 -23.72 -9.25 4.83
C PHE A 266 -22.74 -9.52 3.69
N ILE A 267 -23.16 -10.23 2.65
CA ILE A 267 -22.33 -10.52 1.47
C ILE A 267 -21.97 -9.22 0.76
N GLN A 268 -22.92 -8.33 0.49
CA GLN A 268 -22.66 -7.07 -0.23
C GLN A 268 -21.71 -6.15 0.53
N THR A 269 -21.90 -6.02 1.85
CA THR A 269 -21.07 -5.16 2.71
C THR A 269 -19.63 -5.67 2.81
N ASN A 270 -19.44 -6.99 2.82
CA ASN A 270 -18.11 -7.59 2.97
C ASN A 270 -17.45 -7.95 1.63
N ALA A 271 -18.17 -8.00 0.52
CA ALA A 271 -17.63 -8.27 -0.82
C ALA A 271 -16.53 -7.27 -1.19
N LEU A 272 -16.68 -6.00 -0.84
CA LEU A 272 -15.69 -4.94 -1.09
C LEU A 272 -14.44 -5.03 -0.19
N LYS A 273 -14.48 -5.82 0.89
CA LYS A 273 -13.32 -6.08 1.75
C LYS A 273 -12.43 -7.20 1.20
N VAL A 274 -12.93 -7.99 0.25
CA VAL A 274 -12.16 -9.04 -0.41
C VAL A 274 -11.47 -8.43 -1.62
N SER A 275 -10.25 -7.92 -1.41
CA SER A 275 -9.38 -7.44 -2.50
C SER A 275 -8.66 -8.57 -3.25
N ASN A 276 -8.72 -9.80 -2.73
CA ASN A 276 -8.05 -10.99 -3.29
C ASN A 276 -9.04 -12.15 -3.45
N LEU A 277 -9.97 -12.02 -4.40
CA LEU A 277 -10.70 -13.14 -4.99
C LEU A 277 -10.07 -13.37 -6.36
N ASP A 278 -9.19 -14.36 -6.49
CA ASP A 278 -8.68 -14.74 -7.82
C ASP A 278 -9.67 -15.71 -8.48
N VAL A 279 -10.03 -15.35 -9.72
CA VAL A 279 -10.56 -16.24 -10.76
C VAL A 279 -9.45 -17.18 -11.23
#